data_AF-A0A3D0XX73-F1
#
_entry.id   AF-A0A3D0XX73-F1
#
_cell.length_a   1.000
_cell.length_b   1.000
_cell.length_c   1.000
_cell.angle_alpha   90.00
_cell.angle_beta   90.00
_cell.angle_gamma   90.00
#
_symmetry.space_group_name_H-M   'P 1'
#
loop_
_entity.id
_entity.type
_entity.pdbx_description
1 polymer ?
#
loop_
_entity_poly.entity_id
_entity_poly.type
_entity_poly.pdbx_seq_one_letter_code
_entity_poly.pdbx_strand_id
1 'polypeptide(L)' 'MNFLNACACIKTCKIKRTLTYDHTTMLTFTIVYPKICLRNNAPVQASINAQIQKQVHAFWQYTSGELYQQAIAY' A
#
# COMPACT_ATOMS: atom_id res chain seq x y z
N MET A 1 -16.19 10.46 -22.42
CA MET A 1 -14.91 9.76 -22.69
C MET A 1 -15.21 8.32 -23.07
N ASN A 2 -14.78 7.88 -24.27
CA ASN A 2 -15.02 6.52 -24.77
C ASN A 2 -14.11 5.51 -24.06
N PHE A 3 -14.68 4.70 -23.16
CA PHE A 3 -13.97 3.74 -22.30
C PHE A 3 -13.54 2.42 -22.98
N LEU A 4 -13.78 2.24 -24.29
CA LEU A 4 -13.74 0.92 -24.93
C LEU A 4 -12.34 0.43 -25.37
N ASN A 5 -11.26 1.21 -25.20
CA ASN A 5 -9.91 0.87 -25.69
C ASN A 5 -8.77 1.04 -24.67
N ALA A 6 -9.05 0.99 -23.36
CA ALA A 6 -7.98 1.01 -22.37
C ALA A 6 -7.25 -0.34 -22.31
N CYS A 7 -6.07 -0.44 -22.92
CA CYS A 7 -5.17 -1.61 -22.81
C CYS A 7 -4.59 -1.78 -21.39
N ALA A 8 -4.61 -0.70 -20.60
CA ALA A 8 -4.18 -0.65 -19.21
C ALA A 8 -5.08 0.29 -18.40
N CYS A 9 -5.29 -0.01 -17.13
CA CYS A 9 -5.84 0.94 -16.18
C CYS A 9 -5.09 0.91 -14.84
N ILE A 10 -5.16 2.01 -14.12
CA ILE A 10 -4.59 2.16 -12.79
C ILE A 10 -5.73 2.40 -11.81
N LYS A 11 -5.79 1.56 -10.76
CA LYS A 11 -6.71 1.73 -9.64
C LYS A 11 -5.92 2.20 -8.44
N THR A 12 -6.43 3.17 -7.69
CA THR A 12 -5.82 3.57 -6.42
C THR A 12 -6.31 2.66 -5.31
N CYS A 13 -5.39 2.08 -4.55
CA CYS A 13 -5.65 1.33 -3.35
C CYS A 13 -5.22 2.14 -2.12
N LYS A 14 -5.94 1.97 -1.01
CA LYS A 14 -5.69 2.66 0.25
C LYS A 14 -5.74 1.68 1.41
N ILE A 15 -4.73 1.73 2.27
CA ILE A 15 -4.68 1.00 3.53
C ILE A 15 -4.51 2.03 4.64
N LYS A 16 -5.49 2.12 5.54
CA LYS A 16 -5.37 2.93 6.76
C LYS A 16 -5.15 1.98 7.94
N ARG A 17 -4.19 2.31 8.80
CA ARG A 17 -3.91 1.57 10.03
C ARG A 17 -3.68 2.51 11.19
N THR A 18 -4.09 2.03 12.35
CA THR A 18 -3.90 2.68 13.64
C THR A 18 -3.31 1.64 14.57
N LEU A 19 -2.18 1.97 15.18
CA LEU A 19 -1.47 1.17 16.16
C LEU A 19 -1.65 1.81 17.54
N THR A 20 -2.00 0.99 18.50
CA THR A 20 -2.37 1.41 19.86
C THR A 20 -1.52 0.68 20.89
N TYR A 21 -1.07 1.40 21.91
CA TYR A 21 -0.41 0.84 23.08
C TYR A 21 -1.17 1.30 24.32
N ASP A 22 -1.50 0.37 25.21
CA ASP A 22 -2.32 0.60 26.40
C ASP A 22 -3.53 1.53 26.15
N HIS A 23 -4.39 1.13 25.20
CA HIS A 23 -5.61 1.86 24.79
C HIS A 23 -5.37 3.28 24.22
N THR A 24 -4.12 3.72 24.13
CA THR A 24 -3.74 5.02 23.58
C THR A 24 -3.29 4.85 22.13
N THR A 25 -3.75 5.73 21.25
CA THR A 25 -3.32 5.72 19.85
C THR A 25 -1.90 6.27 19.75
N MET A 26 -0.96 5.43 19.35
CA MET A 26 0.45 5.82 19.23
C MET A 26 0.81 6.22 17.81
N LEU A 27 0.28 5.51 16.81
CA LEU A 27 0.61 5.79 15.42
C LEU A 27 -0.60 5.54 14.52
N THR A 28 -0.95 6.51 13.69
CA THR A 28 -1.89 6.32 12.59
C THR A 28 -1.21 6.66 11.28
N PHE A 29 -1.25 5.73 10.33
CA PHE A 29 -0.67 5.94 9.01
C PHE A 29 -1.61 5.43 7.91
N THR A 30 -1.40 5.98 6.72
CA THR A 30 -2.15 5.62 5.52
C THR A 30 -1.19 5.36 4.38
N ILE A 31 -1.29 4.19 3.76
CA ILE A 31 -0.56 3.84 2.56
C ILE A 31 -1.51 3.97 1.38
N VAL A 32 -1.15 4.82 0.41
CA VAL A 32 -1.86 4.95 -0.87
C VAL A 32 -0.94 4.44 -1.96
N TYR A 33 -1.41 3.49 -2.78
CA TYR A 33 -0.58 2.88 -3.80
C TYR A 33 -1.41 2.47 -5.03
N PRO A 34 -0.79 2.40 -6.22
CA PRO A 34 -1.47 2.00 -7.45
C PRO A 34 -1.60 0.48 -7.55
N LYS A 35 -2.68 0.02 -8.20
CA LYS A 35 -2.86 -1.34 -8.69
C LYS A 35 -3.06 -1.27 -10.20
N ILE A 36 -2.16 -1.88 -10.94
CA ILE A 36 -2.19 -1.90 -12.40
C ILE A 36 -3.10 -3.05 -12.85
N CYS A 37 -3.93 -2.81 -13.85
CA CYS A 37 -4.66 -3.85 -14.56
C CYS A 37 -4.34 -3.76 -16.06
N LEU A 38 -3.89 -4.88 -16.65
CA LEU A 38 -3.54 -5.00 -18.07
C LEU A 38 -4.47 -6.04 -18.68
N ARG A 39 -5.19 -5.67 -19.75
CA ARG A 39 -6.27 -6.51 -20.31
C ARG A 39 -5.77 -7.85 -20.85
N ASN A 40 -4.58 -7.87 -21.46
CA ASN A 40 -4.03 -9.03 -22.16
C ASN A 40 -2.61 -9.40 -21.71
N ASN A 41 -2.16 -8.94 -20.53
CA ASN A 41 -0.81 -9.21 -20.05
C ASN A 41 -0.78 -9.48 -18.54
N ALA A 42 -1.39 -10.60 -18.15
CA ALA A 42 -1.47 -11.03 -16.77
C ALA A 42 -0.09 -11.25 -16.10
N PRO A 43 0.92 -11.83 -16.77
CA PRO A 43 2.25 -12.01 -16.17
C PRO A 43 2.93 -10.68 -15.84
N VAL A 44 2.90 -9.69 -16.76
CA VAL A 44 3.47 -8.37 -16.50
C VAL A 44 2.67 -7.62 -15.44
N GLN A 45 1.33 -7.73 -15.47
CA GLN A 45 0.47 -7.17 -14.42
C GLN A 45 0.85 -7.71 -13.04
N ALA A 46 1.05 -9.03 -12.92
CA ALA A 46 1.42 -9.67 -11.66
C ALA A 46 2.81 -9.21 -11.20
N SER A 47 3.79 -9.16 -12.10
CA SER A 47 5.15 -8.70 -11.80
C SER A 47 5.17 -7.26 -11.28
N ILE A 48 4.51 -6.33 -11.99
CA ILE A 48 4.44 -4.92 -11.60
C ILE A 48 3.75 -4.78 -10.23
N ASN A 49 2.58 -5.40 -10.07
CA ASN A 49 1.85 -5.32 -8.81
C ASN A 49 2.59 -5.98 -7.64
N ALA A 50 3.38 -7.03 -7.88
CA ALA A 50 4.22 -7.65 -6.86
C ALA A 50 5.34 -6.70 -6.39
N GLN A 51 5.96 -5.95 -7.30
CA GLN A 51 6.95 -4.94 -6.92
C GLN A 51 6.33 -3.79 -6.13
N ILE A 52 5.14 -3.33 -6.52
CA ILE A 52 4.39 -2.32 -5.75
C ILE A 52 4.07 -2.87 -4.35
N GLN A 53 3.61 -4.11 -4.25
CA GLN A 53 3.32 -4.74 -2.95
C GLN A 53 4.56 -4.88 -2.07
N LYS A 54 5.74 -5.19 -2.63
CA LYS A 54 6.99 -5.20 -1.86
C LYS A 54 7.29 -3.84 -1.23
N GLN A 55 7.09 -2.75 -1.97
CA GLN A 55 7.28 -1.39 -1.43
C GLN A 55 6.26 -1.05 -0.35
N VAL A 56 4.98 -1.40 -0.56
CA VAL A 56 3.92 -1.24 0.44
C VAL A 56 4.24 -2.02 1.72
N HIS A 57 4.75 -3.24 1.58
CA HIS A 57 5.14 -4.07 2.71
C HIS A 57 6.37 -3.52 3.44
N ALA A 58 7.39 -3.05 2.73
CA ALA A 58 8.56 -2.43 3.34
C ALA A 58 8.17 -1.17 4.13
N PHE A 59 7.31 -0.32 3.58
CA PHE A 59 6.80 0.86 4.30
C PHE A 59 5.99 0.45 5.54
N TRP A 60 5.13 -0.58 5.42
CA TRP A 60 4.45 -1.13 6.58
C TRP A 60 5.45 -1.57 7.65
N GLN A 61 6.45 -2.38 7.31
CA GLN A 61 7.43 -2.92 8.27
C GLN A 61 8.16 -1.79 9.00
N TYR A 62 8.61 -0.78 8.25
CA TYR A 62 9.27 0.40 8.81
C TYR A 62 8.35 1.15 9.78
N THR A 63 7.10 1.44 9.37
CA THR A 63 6.15 2.18 10.22
C THR A 63 5.71 1.39 11.45
N SER A 64 5.39 0.10 11.31
CA SER A 64 4.94 -0.74 12.43
C SER A 64 6.07 -1.19 13.35
N GLY A 65 7.31 -1.21 12.86
CA GLY A 65 8.50 -1.54 13.63
C GLY A 65 9.10 -0.28 14.22
N GLU A 66 9.88 0.44 13.43
CA GLU A 66 10.70 1.54 13.91
C GLU A 66 9.88 2.72 14.45
N LEU A 67 8.94 3.24 13.65
CA LEU A 67 8.18 4.42 14.08
C LEU A 67 7.25 4.12 15.26
N TYR A 68 6.66 2.94 15.29
CA TYR A 68 5.82 2.53 16.41
C TYR A 68 6.62 2.36 17.71
N GLN A 69 7.80 1.75 17.65
CA GLN A 69 8.70 1.65 18.81
C GLN A 69 9.14 3.03 19.30
N GLN A 70 9.50 3.93 18.38
CA GLN A 70 9.79 5.32 18.73
C GLN A 70 8.59 6.01 19.40
N ALA A 71 7.37 5.76 18.92
CA ALA A 71 6.16 6.36 19.48
C ALA A 71 5.80 5.85 20.88
N ILE A 72 6.16 4.60 21.23
CA ILE A 72 5.95 4.06 22.59
C ILE A 72 7.06 4.51 23.55
N ALA A 73 8.26 4.81 23.05
CA ALA A 73 9.39 5.22 23.88
C ALA A 73 9.35 6.69 24.32
N TYR A 74 8.43 7.49 23.75
CA TYR A 74 8.16 8.88 24.13
C TYR A 74 6.99 8.96 25.12
#